data_AF-U9TME4-F1
#
_entry.id   AF-U9TME4-F1
#
_cell.length_a   1.000
_cell.length_b   1.000
_cell.length_c   1.000
_cell.angle_alpha   90.00
_cell.angle_beta   90.00
_cell.angle_gamma   90.00
#
_symmetry.space_group_name_H-M   'P 1'
#
loop_
_entity.id
_entity.type
_entity.pdbx_description
1 polymer ?
#
loop_
_entity_poly.entity_id
_entity_poly.type
_entity_poly.pdbx_seq_one_letter_code
_entity_poly.pdbx_strand_id
1 'polypeptide(L)'
;MTESLEPKIYNFKLARYYSGNTTTLKEEDNEAVRWLAPEKLIGFKSRYTAQCEMFSFGILLWELAFEKIPYRSLKVDEIRDFVI
;
A
#
# COMPACT_ATOMS: atom_id res chain seq x y z
N MET A 1 -12.54 4.60 18.45
CA MET A 1 -11.24 4.36 19.12
C MET A 1 -11.52 3.39 20.26
N THR A 2 -10.71 2.34 20.45
CA THR A 2 -10.88 1.42 21.58
C THR A 2 -10.61 2.17 22.89
N GLU A 3 -11.25 1.76 23.98
CA GLU A 3 -11.07 2.41 25.29
C GLU A 3 -9.62 2.29 25.80
N SER A 4 -8.93 1.22 25.42
CA SER A 4 -7.54 0.93 25.78
C SER A 4 -6.51 1.41 24.76
N LEU A 5 -6.89 2.18 23.73
CA LEU A 5 -6.01 2.62 22.63
C LEU A 5 -5.28 1.47 21.90
N GLU A 6 -5.84 0.26 21.94
CA GLU A 6 -5.34 -0.89 21.19
C GLU A 6 -5.47 -0.67 19.67
N PRO A 7 -4.36 -0.73 18.91
CA PRO A 7 -4.40 -0.60 17.47
C PRO A 7 -5.06 -1.83 16.83
N LYS A 8 -5.92 -1.59 15.84
CA LYS A 8 -6.58 -2.64 15.04
C LYS A 8 -6.48 -2.27 13.57
N ILE A 9 -6.10 -3.23 12.73
CA ILE A 9 -6.12 -3.09 11.29
C ILE A 9 -7.57 -3.28 10.81
N TYR A 10 -8.04 -2.41 9.93
CA TYR A 10 -9.41 -2.44 9.38
C TYR A 10 -9.41 -2.10 7.89
N ASN A 11 -10.60 -1.99 7.29
CA ASN A 11 -10.81 -1.63 5.88
C ASN A 11 -10.37 -2.70 4.87
N PHE A 12 -10.60 -3.99 5.18
CA PHE A 12 -10.35 -5.14 4.30
C PHE A 12 -11.31 -5.27 3.11
N LYS A 13 -11.87 -4.17 2.60
CA LYS A 13 -12.85 -4.19 1.49
C LYS A 13 -12.27 -4.78 0.19
N LEU A 14 -10.95 -4.62 0.00
CA LEU A 14 -10.21 -5.15 -1.15
C LEU A 14 -9.52 -6.49 -0.84
N ALA A 15 -9.68 -7.03 0.37
CA ALA A 15 -9.12 -8.32 0.73
C ALA A 15 -9.77 -9.43 -0.11
N ARG A 16 -8.97 -10.42 -0.45
CA ARG A 16 -9.37 -11.51 -1.33
C ARG A 16 -8.63 -12.79 -0.97
N TYR A 17 -9.21 -13.91 -1.36
CA TYR A 17 -8.53 -15.20 -1.28
C TYR A 17 -7.25 -15.19 -2.11
N TYR A 18 -6.30 -16.04 -1.72
CA TYR A 18 -5.05 -16.21 -2.46
C TYR A 18 -5.33 -16.46 -3.94
N SER A 19 -6.17 -17.43 -4.29
CA SER A 19 -6.55 -17.76 -5.67
C SER A 19 -7.50 -16.77 -6.34
N GLY A 20 -7.99 -15.75 -5.64
CA GLY A 20 -8.91 -14.76 -6.19
C GLY A 20 -8.29 -13.90 -7.29
N ASN A 21 -9.11 -13.21 -8.07
CA ASN A 21 -8.64 -12.25 -9.07
C ASN A 21 -8.05 -11.02 -8.39
N THR A 22 -6.99 -10.45 -8.96
CA THR A 22 -6.41 -9.20 -8.44
C THR A 22 -7.29 -8.02 -8.84
N THR A 23 -7.62 -7.17 -7.88
CA THR A 23 -8.28 -5.90 -8.15
C THR A 23 -7.27 -4.96 -8.80
N THR A 24 -7.60 -4.47 -10.00
CA THR A 24 -6.83 -3.37 -10.59
C THR A 24 -7.20 -2.10 -9.84
N LEU A 25 -6.23 -1.50 -9.17
CA LEU A 25 -6.41 -0.17 -8.59
C LEU A 25 -6.67 0.80 -9.74
N LYS A 26 -7.74 1.59 -9.64
CA LYS A 26 -7.98 2.65 -10.61
C LYS A 26 -7.00 3.78 -10.30
N GLU A 27 -6.60 4.55 -11.31
CA GLU A 27 -5.70 5.72 -11.14
C GLU A 27 -6.23 6.73 -10.09
N GLU A 28 -7.53 6.68 -9.81
CA GLU A 28 -8.25 7.49 -8.82
C GLU A 28 -7.99 7.06 -7.36
N ASP A 29 -7.47 5.85 -7.11
CA ASP A 29 -7.04 5.36 -5.77
C ASP A 29 -5.63 5.90 -5.40
N ASN A 30 -5.40 7.17 -5.73
CA ASN A 30 -4.11 7.85 -5.82
C ASN A 30 -3.32 7.88 -4.49
N GLU A 31 -4.00 7.76 -3.35
CA GLU A 31 -3.35 7.75 -2.03
C GLU A 31 -2.66 6.43 -1.74
N ALA A 32 -3.28 5.28 -2.05
CA ALA A 32 -2.75 3.96 -1.70
C ALA A 32 -1.43 3.63 -2.42
N VAL A 33 -1.15 4.31 -3.54
CA VAL A 33 0.07 4.15 -4.33
C VAL A 33 1.34 4.28 -3.50
N ARG A 34 1.34 5.16 -2.48
CA ARG A 34 2.51 5.40 -1.62
C ARG A 34 2.91 4.18 -0.79
N TRP A 35 2.00 3.24 -0.59
CA TRP A 35 2.24 1.99 0.14
C TRP A 35 2.37 0.79 -0.79
N LEU A 36 2.22 0.96 -2.11
CA LEU A 36 2.31 -0.16 -3.05
C LEU A 36 3.74 -0.64 -3.24
N ALA A 37 3.87 -1.96 -3.31
CA ALA A 37 5.12 -2.62 -3.61
C ALA A 37 5.60 -2.34 -5.06
N PRO A 38 6.92 -2.29 -5.30
CA PRO A 38 7.49 -1.97 -6.61
C PRO A 38 6.97 -2.85 -7.74
N GLU A 39 6.81 -4.14 -7.53
CA GLU A 39 6.27 -5.08 -8.52
C GLU A 39 4.84 -4.74 -8.97
N LYS A 40 4.11 -4.02 -8.10
CA LYS A 40 2.74 -3.56 -8.37
C LYS A 40 2.71 -2.20 -9.05
N LEU A 41 3.69 -1.34 -8.77
CA LEU A 41 3.93 -0.07 -9.46
C LEU A 41 4.43 -0.27 -10.89
N ILE A 42 5.23 -1.32 -11.14
CA ILE A 42 5.69 -1.70 -12.50
C ILE A 42 4.53 -2.24 -13.33
N GLY A 43 3.70 -3.10 -12.73
CA GLY A 43 2.59 -3.74 -13.40
C GLY A 43 1.32 -3.65 -12.58
N PHE A 44 0.47 -2.66 -12.87
CA PHE A 44 -0.85 -2.55 -12.23
C PHE A 44 -1.74 -3.79 -12.46
N LYS A 45 -1.45 -4.58 -13.51
CA LYS A 45 -2.09 -5.88 -13.78
C LYS A 45 -1.38 -7.09 -13.15
N SER A 46 -0.18 -6.92 -12.59
CA SER A 46 0.55 -8.00 -11.89
C SER A 46 -0.30 -8.58 -10.77
N ARG A 47 -0.14 -9.88 -10.49
CA ARG A 47 -0.87 -10.49 -9.37
C ARG A 47 -0.42 -9.86 -8.05
N TYR A 48 -1.37 -9.43 -7.25
CA TYR A 48 -1.07 -8.96 -5.90
C TYR A 48 -0.77 -10.19 -4.99
N THR A 49 0.22 -10.10 -4.11
CA THR A 49 0.70 -11.24 -3.31
C THR A 49 0.87 -10.86 -1.84
N ALA A 50 1.16 -11.84 -0.99
CA ALA A 50 1.50 -11.57 0.41
C ALA A 50 2.77 -10.71 0.54
N GLN A 51 3.69 -10.78 -0.43
CA GLN A 51 4.88 -9.91 -0.46
C GLN A 51 4.49 -8.44 -0.65
N CYS A 52 3.47 -8.16 -1.47
CA CYS A 52 2.94 -6.81 -1.61
C CYS A 52 2.36 -6.27 -0.28
N GLU A 53 1.65 -7.11 0.49
CA GLU A 53 1.15 -6.76 1.83
C GLU A 53 2.30 -6.47 2.78
N MET A 54 3.35 -7.30 2.79
CA MET A 54 4.50 -7.10 3.68
C MET A 54 5.25 -5.80 3.40
N PHE A 55 5.39 -5.41 2.12
CA PHE A 55 5.95 -4.11 1.76
C PHE A 55 5.06 -2.96 2.28
N SER A 56 3.76 -3.05 2.01
CA SER A 56 2.78 -2.03 2.46
C SER A 56 2.80 -1.86 3.98
N PHE A 57 2.90 -2.98 4.72
CA PHE A 57 3.04 -3.00 6.17
C PHE A 57 4.36 -2.37 6.63
N GLY A 58 5.46 -2.60 5.92
CA GLY A 58 6.75 -1.95 6.20
C GLY A 58 6.67 -0.42 6.06
N ILE A 59 6.02 0.08 5.00
CA ILE A 59 5.79 1.52 4.81
C ILE A 59 4.86 2.08 5.89
N LEU A 60 3.83 1.33 6.32
CA LEU A 60 2.99 1.72 7.45
C LEU A 60 3.80 1.87 8.74
N LEU A 61 4.69 0.93 9.05
CA LEU A 61 5.57 1.03 10.23
C LEU A 61 6.51 2.24 10.11
N TRP A 62 7.04 2.52 8.92
CA TRP A 62 7.83 3.73 8.67
C TRP A 62 7.01 5.00 8.90
N GLU A 63 5.79 5.08 8.38
CA GLU A 63 4.90 6.22 8.58
C GLU A 63 4.61 6.47 10.07
N LEU A 64 4.34 5.40 10.84
CA LEU A 64 4.10 5.51 12.28
C LEU A 64 5.36 5.94 13.04
N ALA A 65 6.54 5.43 12.66
CA ALA A 65 7.80 5.76 13.34
C ALA A 65 8.27 7.19 13.08
N PHE A 66 8.03 7.71 11.88
CA PHE A 66 8.48 9.05 11.47
C PHE A 66 7.38 10.10 11.47
N GLU A 67 6.12 9.69 11.71
CA GLU A 67 4.91 10.52 11.71
C GLU A 67 4.80 11.39 10.45
N LYS A 68 5.12 10.80 9.30
CA LYS A 68 5.19 11.47 7.99
C LYS A 68 4.50 10.65 6.91
N ILE A 69 3.82 11.35 6.01
CA ILE A 69 3.26 10.75 4.79
C ILE A 69 4.42 10.24 3.91
N PRO A 70 4.44 8.96 3.52
CA PRO A 70 5.48 8.40 2.66
C PRO A 70 5.55 9.18 1.34
N TYR A 71 6.78 9.53 0.93
CA TYR A 71 7.07 10.21 -0.33
C TYR A 71 6.30 11.53 -0.56
N ARG A 72 5.97 12.28 0.50
CA ARG A 72 5.09 13.48 0.44
C ARG A 72 5.47 14.49 -0.66
N SER A 73 6.75 14.65 -0.96
CA SER A 73 7.27 15.58 -1.97
C SER A 73 7.25 15.05 -3.40
N LEU A 74 6.98 13.76 -3.61
CA LEU A 74 6.99 13.10 -4.90
C LEU A 74 5.56 12.92 -5.44
N LYS A 75 5.39 13.11 -6.75
CA LYS A 75 4.20 12.69 -7.50
C LYS A 75 4.21 11.18 -7.67
N VAL A 76 3.05 10.59 -7.96
CA VAL A 76 2.91 9.13 -8.13
C VAL A 76 3.88 8.55 -9.16
N ASP A 77 4.05 9.21 -10.30
CA ASP A 77 4.99 8.73 -11.32
C ASP A 77 6.45 8.76 -10.82
N GLU A 78 6.80 9.73 -9.99
CA GLU A 78 8.15 9.86 -9.41
C GLU A 78 8.40 8.85 -8.28
N ILE A 79 7.34 8.42 -7.57
CA ILE A 79 7.45 7.38 -6.53
C ILE A 79 7.87 6.05 -7.16
N ARG A 80 7.31 5.70 -8.32
CA ARG A 80 7.69 4.49 -9.05
C ARG A 80 9.19 4.49 -9.32
N ASP A 81 9.71 5.58 -9.84
CA ASP A 81 11.13 5.69 -10.22
C ASP A 81 12.07 5.79 -9.00
N PHE A 82 11.55 6.16 -7.82
CA PHE A 82 12.32 6.19 -6.57
C PHE A 82 12.40 4.82 -5.87
N VAL A 83 11.33 4.02 -5.97
CA VAL A 83 11.18 2.74 -5.23
C VAL A 83 11.77 1.55 -6.00
N ILE A 84 11.89 1.66 -7.33
CA ILE A 84 12.52 0.66 -8.22
C ILE A 84 14.01 0.94 -8.31
#